data_AF-L8I8I3-F1
#
_entry.id   AF-L8I8I3-F1
#
_cell.length_a   1.000
_cell.length_b   1.000
_cell.length_c   1.000
_cell.angle_alpha   90.00
_cell.angle_beta   90.00
_cell.angle_gamma   90.00
#
_symmetry.space_group_name_H-M   'P 1'
#
loop_
_entity.id
_entity.type
_entity.pdbx_description
1 polymer ?
#
loop_
_entity_poly.entity_id
_entity_poly.type
_entity_poly.pdbx_seq_one_letter_code
_entity_poly.pdbx_strand_id
1 'polypeptide(L)' 'DDCGSGQHNCDENAICTNTVQGHSCTCKPGYVGNGTICRG' A
#
# COMPACT_ATOMS: atom_id res chain seq x y z
N ASP A 1 1.82 -14.18 -1.96
CA ASP A 1 1.47 -13.08 -1.04
C ASP A 1 0.93 -11.93 -1.89
N ASP A 2 -0.03 -11.15 -1.40
CA ASP A 2 -0.68 -10.11 -2.21
C ASP A 2 0.32 -9.02 -2.65
N CYS A 3 1.27 -8.63 -1.79
CA CYS A 3 2.26 -7.61 -2.13
C CYS A 3 3.30 -8.07 -3.19
N GLY A 4 3.81 -9.29 -3.09
CA GLY A 4 4.83 -9.86 -3.96
C GLY A 4 4.26 -10.46 -5.26
N SER A 5 2.96 -10.74 -5.31
CA SER A 5 2.26 -11.12 -6.54
C SER A 5 1.73 -9.92 -7.34
N GLY A 6 1.83 -8.69 -6.80
CA GLY A 6 1.25 -7.50 -7.42
C GLY A 6 -0.28 -7.48 -7.37
N GLN A 7 -0.88 -8.35 -6.56
CA GLN A 7 -2.33 -8.46 -6.37
C GLN A 7 -2.82 -7.55 -5.23
N HIS A 8 -2.17 -6.39 -5.08
CA HIS A 8 -2.51 -5.36 -4.11
C HIS A 8 -3.03 -4.12 -4.84
N ASN A 9 -4.10 -3.51 -4.34
CA ASN A 9 -4.65 -2.26 -4.91
C ASN A 9 -3.98 -1.00 -4.31
N CYS A 10 -2.76 -1.13 -3.77
CA CYS A 10 -2.02 -0.01 -3.20
C CYS A 10 -1.60 0.98 -4.29
N ASP A 11 -1.54 2.26 -3.91
CA ASP A 11 -1.02 3.33 -4.75
C ASP A 11 0.48 3.14 -5.05
N GLU A 12 0.99 3.69 -6.15
CA GLU A 12 2.43 3.67 -6.47
C GLU A 12 3.28 4.41 -5.41
N ASN A 13 2.67 5.39 -4.73
CA ASN A 13 3.22 6.13 -3.62
C ASN A 13 2.86 5.52 -2.26
N ALA A 14 2.34 4.30 -2.23
CA ALA A 14 2.15 3.53 -1.02
C ALA A 14 3.17 2.39 -0.88
N ILE A 15 3.29 1.90 0.35
CA ILE A 15 4.07 0.75 0.76
C ILE A 15 3.05 -0.36 1.05
N CYS A 16 3.16 -1.46 0.32
CA CYS A 16 2.41 -2.68 0.61
C CYS A 16 3.17 -3.49 1.66
N THR A 17 2.52 -3.81 2.77
CA THR A 17 3.03 -4.69 3.82
C THR A 17 2.11 -5.88 3.97
N ASN A 18 2.64 -7.10 3.80
CA ASN A 18 1.90 -8.30 4.11
C ASN A 18 1.66 -8.36 5.63
N THR A 19 0.41 -8.58 6.02
CA THR A 19 -0.01 -8.75 7.41
C THR A 19 -0.58 -10.14 7.61
N VAL A 20 -0.75 -10.56 8.87
CA VAL A 20 -1.35 -11.88 9.18
C VAL A 20 -2.76 -12.02 8.59
N GLN A 21 -3.48 -10.91 8.36
CA GLN A 21 -4.80 -10.90 7.76
C GLN A 21 -4.82 -10.67 6.23
N GLY A 22 -3.67 -10.58 5.57
CA GLY A 22 -3.57 -10.32 4.13
C GLY A 22 -2.50 -9.30 3.82
N HIS A 23 -2.90 -8.09 3.42
CA HIS A 23 -1.99 -6.98 3.12
C HIS A 23 -2.54 -5.65 3.64
N SER A 24 -1.64 -4.71 3.90
CA SER A 24 -1.95 -3.33 4.28
C SER A 24 -1.21 -2.39 3.35
N CYS A 25 -1.87 -1.32 2.91
CA CYS A 25 -1.27 -0.26 2.10
C CYS A 25 -1.08 0.99 2.96
N THR A 26 0.13 1.51 3.05
CA THR A 26 0.42 2.74 3.81
C THR A 26 1.14 3.74 2.93
N CYS A 27 0.67 4.99 2.84
CA CYS A 27 1.34 6.01 2.03
C CYS A 27 2.79 6.23 2.47
N LYS A 28 3.67 6.46 1.51
CA LYS A 28 5.08 6.79 1.75
C LYS A 28 5.18 8.09 2.56
N PRO A 29 6.27 8.27 3.34
CA PRO A 29 6.50 9.52 4.06
C PRO A 29 6.45 10.73 3.11
N GLY A 30 5.68 11.76 3.47
CA GLY A 30 5.43 12.93 2.62
C GLY A 30 4.20 12.85 1.73
N TYR A 31 3.54 11.68 1.66
CA TYR A 31 2.26 11.51 0.97
C TYR A 31 1.14 11.25 1.97
N VAL A 32 -0.04 11.79 1.70
CA VAL A 32 -1.23 11.69 2.53
C VAL A 32 -2.35 11.03 1.75
N GLY A 33 -3.06 10.10 2.38
CA GLY A 33 -4.16 9.39 1.75
C GLY A 33 -4.49 8.08 2.45
N ASN A 34 -5.22 7.21 1.75
CA ASN A 34 -5.75 5.94 2.30
C ASN A 34 -4.91 4.71 1.89
N GLY A 35 -3.71 4.91 1.36
CA GLY A 35 -2.83 3.82 0.93
C GLY A 35 -3.16 3.23 -0.46
N THR A 36 -4.41 3.29 -0.90
CA THR A 36 -4.78 3.01 -2.31
C THR A 36 -4.74 4.25 -3.20
N ILE A 37 -4.81 5.43 -2.59
CA ILE A 37 -4.61 6.72 -3.23
C ILE A 37 -3.74 7.53 -2.28
N CYS A 38 -2.57 7.96 -2.75
CA CYS A 38 -1.62 8.76 -1.97
C CYS A 38 -1.29 10.04 -2.74
N ARG A 39 -1.43 11.21 -2.10
CA ARG A 39 -1.15 12.52 -2.71
C ARG A 39 -0.09 13.26 -1.92
N GLY A 40 0.87 13.86 -2.62
CA GLY A 40 1.96 14.68 -2.06
C GLY A 40 1.76 16.16 -2.38
#